data_AF-A0AAX3FZM2-F1
#
_entry.id   AF-A0AAX3FZM2-F1
#
_cell.length_a   1.000
_cell.length_b   1.000
_cell.length_c   1.000
_cell.angle_alpha   90.00
_cell.angle_beta   90.00
_cell.angle_gamma   90.00
#
_symmetry.space_group_name_H-M   'P 1'
#
loop_
_entity.id
_entity.type
_entity.pdbx_description
1 polymer ?
#
loop_
_entity_poly.entity_id
_entity_poly.type
_entity_poly.pdbx_seq_one_letter_code
_entity_poly.pdbx_strand_id
1 'polypeptide(L)' 'MLLKSAEEVSDEITEHASGIERGLIWSLVHSVEMARGVVDALLDGNRL' A
#
# COMPACT_ATOMS: atom_id res chain seq x y z
N MET A 1 7.10 -6.42 -6.75
CA MET A 1 7.55 -5.02 -6.91
C MET A 1 6.41 -4.02 -7.11
N LEU A 2 5.23 -4.42 -7.59
CA LEU A 2 4.09 -3.51 -7.80
C LEU A 2 3.51 -2.89 -6.51
N LEU A 3 3.42 -3.65 -5.42
CA LEU A 3 2.86 -3.13 -4.15
C LEU A 3 3.79 -2.10 -3.48
N LYS A 4 5.10 -2.26 -3.64
CA LYS A 4 6.08 -1.28 -3.15
C LYS A 4 6.06 0.01 -3.97
N SER A 5 5.93 -0.09 -5.29
CA SER A 5 5.73 1.10 -6.13
C SER A 5 4.41 1.81 -5.82
N ALA A 6 3.35 1.09 -5.46
CA ALA A 6 2.09 1.68 -5.04
C ALA A 6 2.18 2.40 -3.68
N GLU A 7 2.98 1.88 -2.74
CA GLU A 7 3.32 2.52 -1.47
C GLU A 7 4.06 3.85 -1.71
N GLU A 8 5.14 3.83 -2.49
CA GLU A 8 5.96 5.01 -2.82
C GLU A 8 5.17 6.11 -3.53
N VAL A 9 4.31 5.75 -4.50
CA VAL A 9 3.45 6.72 -5.23
C VAL A 9 2.39 7.32 -4.31
N SER A 10 1.89 6.55 -3.33
CA SER A 10 0.85 7.04 -2.43
C SER A 10 1.38 8.07 -1.42
N ASP A 11 2.64 7.93 -0.99
CA ASP A 11 3.31 8.93 -0.15
C ASP A 11 3.47 10.26 -0.91
N GLU A 12 3.92 10.19 -2.16
CA GLU A 12 4.11 11.37 -3.03
C GLU A 12 2.79 12.11 -3.29
N ILE A 13 1.68 11.38 -3.48
CA ILE A 13 0.34 11.97 -3.64
C ILE A 13 -0.18 12.54 -2.31
N THR A 14 0.10 11.89 -1.17
CA THR A 14 -0.33 12.36 0.16
C THR A 14 0.24 13.74 0.50
N GLU A 15 1.48 14.02 0.10
CA GLU A 15 2.12 15.33 0.31
C GLU A 15 1.38 16.48 -0.38
N HIS A 16 0.69 16.19 -1.49
CA HIS A 16 -0.03 17.18 -2.30
C HIS A 16 -1.54 17.23 -1.99
N ALA A 17 -2.06 16.30 -1.18
CA ALA A 17 -3.48 16.18 -0.89
C ALA A 17 -3.93 16.98 0.35
N SER A 18 -5.16 17.51 0.29
CA SER A 18 -5.78 18.25 1.40
C SER A 18 -7.23 17.80 1.66
N GLY A 19 -7.69 17.93 2.90
CA GLY A 19 -9.08 17.59 3.27
C GLY A 19 -9.43 16.11 3.11
N ILE A 20 -10.53 15.83 2.43
CA ILE A 20 -11.11 14.48 2.28
C ILE A 20 -10.18 13.54 1.50
N GLU A 21 -9.47 14.07 0.50
CA GLU A 21 -8.58 13.31 -0.37
C GLU A 21 -7.48 12.61 0.43
N ARG A 22 -6.93 13.28 1.46
CA ARG A 22 -5.92 12.69 2.35
C ARG A 22 -6.45 11.46 3.09
N GLY A 23 -7.70 11.47 3.54
CA GLY A 23 -8.32 10.32 4.19
C GLY A 23 -8.54 9.14 3.24
N LEU A 24 -8.90 9.43 1.99
CA LEU A 24 -9.04 8.42 0.93
C LEU A 24 -7.69 7.80 0.56
N ILE A 25 -6.64 8.61 0.43
CA ILE A 25 -5.29 8.12 0.14
C ILE A 25 -4.75 7.29 1.30
N TRP A 26 -4.95 7.72 2.54
CA TRP A 26 -4.57 6.93 3.71
C TRP A 26 -5.25 5.55 3.74
N SER A 27 -6.53 5.49 3.37
CA SER A 27 -7.28 4.23 3.27
C SER A 27 -6.76 3.33 2.14
N LEU A 28 -6.31 3.94 1.03
CA LEU A 28 -5.69 3.23 -0.10
C LEU A 28 -4.33 2.64 0.29
N VAL A 29 -3.46 3.42 0.96
CA VAL A 29 -2.15 2.95 1.46
C VAL A 29 -2.32 1.72 2.33
N HIS A 30 -3.19 1.79 3.34
CA HIS A 30 -3.42 0.65 4.22
C HIS A 30 -3.94 -0.60 3.47
N SER A 31 -4.75 -0.42 2.43
CA SER A 31 -5.21 -1.55 1.61
C SER A 31 -4.06 -2.22 0.85
N VAL A 32 -3.09 -1.43 0.35
CA VAL A 32 -1.90 -1.92 -0.35
C VAL A 32 -0.95 -2.64 0.60
N GLU A 33 -0.70 -2.07 1.79
CA GLU A 33 0.14 -2.68 2.83
C GLU A 33 -0.42 -4.04 3.26
N MET A 34 -1.74 -4.12 3.49
CA MET A 34 -2.41 -5.38 3.83
C MET A 34 -2.31 -6.41 2.71
N ALA A 35 -2.52 -6.01 1.46
CA ALA A 35 -2.35 -6.90 0.31
C ALA A 35 -0.92 -7.42 0.20
N ARG A 36 0.09 -6.60 0.50
CA ARG A 36 1.49 -7.00 0.53
C ARG A 36 1.77 -8.02 1.62
N GLY A 37 1.30 -7.78 2.84
CA GLY A 37 1.45 -8.72 3.94
C GLY A 37 0.85 -10.10 3.62
N VAL A 38 -0.30 -10.15 2.95
CA VAL A 38 -0.92 -11.41 2.51
C VAL A 38 -0.07 -12.11 1.44
N VAL A 39 0.40 -11.38 0.42
CA VAL A 39 1.23 -11.95 -0.64
C VAL A 39 2.55 -12.47 -0.08
N ASP A 40 3.20 -11.72 0.79
CA ASP A 40 4.46 -12.11 1.43
C ASP A 40 4.27 -13.38 2.27
N ALA A 41 3.20 -13.45 3.09
CA ALA A 41 2.88 -14.65 3.87
C ALA A 41 2.58 -15.89 3.01
N LEU A 42 1.89 -15.72 1.88
CA LEU A 42 1.63 -16.82 0.95
C LEU A 42 2.91 -17.32 0.29
N LEU A 43 3.80 -16.41 -0.14
CA LEU A 43 5.07 -16.78 -0.74
C LEU A 43 6.01 -17.46 0.25
N ASP A 44 6.02 -17.02 1.52
CA ASP A 44 6.79 -17.66 2.59
C ASP A 44 6.25 -19.06 2.94
N GLY A 45 4.93 -19.23 3.00
CA GLY A 45 4.30 -20.53 3.23
C GLY A 45 4.48 -21.53 2.08
N ASN A 46 4.63 -21.04 0.85
CA ASN A 46 4.81 -21.87 -0.36
C ASN A 46 6.29 -22.21 -0.65
N ARG A 47 7.21 -21.84 0.25
CA ARG A 47 8.65 -22.20 0.20
C ARG A 47 9.00 -23.45 1.02
N LEU A 48 7.99 -24.15 1.56
CA LEU A 48 8.10 -25.49 2.18
C LEU A 48 8.04 -26.60 1.13
#